data_AF-M5EQU2-F1
#
_entry.id   AF-M5EQU2-F1
#
_cell.length_a   1.000
_cell.length_b   1.000
_cell.length_c   1.000
_cell.angle_alpha   90.00
_cell.angle_beta   90.00
_cell.angle_gamma   90.00
#
_symmetry.space_group_name_H-M   'P 1'
#
loop_
_entity.id
_entity.type
_entity.pdbx_description
1 polymer ?
#
loop_
_entity_poly.entity_id
_entity_poly.type
_entity_poly.pdbx_seq_one_letter_code
_entity_poly.pdbx_strand_id
1 'polypeptide(L)'
;MAQDPAAVRDDAAVQEGIARARALIDVQAREVSGVQALKDRMLHMHDDGDVADDQELQLDWDLYREVPATMEQEEALLLDYFRKLKFIYLELETKLRFLADLQDDPETGQEPQILSTADVTQREHECKRVKQQLVEAKTRVRDLRSDIDHIADAMAEPWAAVERGTTEAHTLLSEITDMELELAKIKAAEGTQGALTTAELEAVCDEQIVTMQTLDDETTHTVHEMEQAKRDLNEALRVLERLKSERSSAEKHANEAKLGMGRDSGRDWELERLCTKHATMLETLQAALGITRLAAPTARELHITLAVPAEQGGQRTLQLQFDEPGGALVDVQLLDAEQAPVAMSEGLQRYCREAIHTNHAAALVQAVWCTYVA
;
A
#
# COMPACT_ATOMS: atom_id res chain seq x y z
N MET A 1 -79.18 -30.02 29.75
CA MET A 1 -78.17 -28.97 29.96
C MET A 1 -77.44 -28.80 28.64
N ALA A 2 -77.85 -27.80 27.86
CA ALA A 2 -77.25 -27.49 26.56
C ALA A 2 -76.10 -26.50 26.79
N GLN A 3 -74.91 -26.81 26.29
CA GLN A 3 -73.78 -25.87 26.26
C GLN A 3 -74.00 -24.85 25.14
N ASP A 4 -73.75 -23.59 25.48
CA ASP A 4 -74.02 -22.41 24.67
C ASP A 4 -73.01 -22.32 23.50
N PRO A 5 -73.46 -22.33 22.23
CA PRO A 5 -72.58 -22.36 21.06
C PRO A 5 -71.79 -21.07 20.82
N ALA A 6 -72.08 -19.99 21.56
CA ALA A 6 -71.33 -18.73 21.51
C ALA A 6 -69.97 -18.83 22.24
N ALA A 7 -69.90 -19.55 23.36
CA ALA A 7 -68.68 -19.66 24.16
C ALA A 7 -67.56 -20.48 23.46
N VAL A 8 -67.94 -21.46 22.64
CA VAL A 8 -67.00 -22.32 21.91
C VAL A 8 -66.33 -21.57 20.73
N ARG A 9 -66.98 -20.54 20.18
CA ARG A 9 -66.43 -19.74 19.07
C ARG A 9 -65.37 -18.73 19.54
N ASP A 10 -65.55 -18.14 20.71
CA ASP A 10 -64.55 -17.22 21.26
C ASP A 10 -63.28 -17.96 21.70
N ASP A 11 -63.39 -19.15 22.30
CA ASP A 11 -62.22 -19.96 22.66
C ASP A 11 -61.42 -20.41 21.43
N ALA A 12 -62.09 -20.74 20.32
CA ALA A 12 -61.40 -21.12 19.08
C ALA A 12 -60.64 -19.95 18.44
N ALA A 13 -61.23 -18.75 18.44
CA ALA A 13 -60.58 -17.54 17.91
C ALA A 13 -59.40 -17.09 18.79
N VAL A 14 -59.52 -17.23 20.11
CA VAL A 14 -58.44 -16.95 21.06
C VAL A 14 -57.31 -17.97 20.92
N GLN A 15 -57.61 -19.27 20.75
CA GLN A 15 -56.59 -20.28 20.50
C GLN A 15 -55.86 -20.10 19.16
N GLU A 16 -56.58 -19.68 18.10
CA GLU A 16 -55.96 -19.36 16.82
C GLU A 16 -55.05 -18.12 16.92
N GLY A 17 -55.46 -17.11 17.67
CA GLY A 17 -54.64 -15.93 17.98
C GLY A 17 -53.35 -16.29 18.75
N ILE A 18 -53.45 -17.17 19.74
CA ILE A 18 -52.30 -17.65 20.52
C ILE A 18 -51.37 -18.51 19.65
N ALA A 19 -51.90 -19.34 18.76
CA ALA A 19 -51.12 -20.14 17.83
C ALA A 19 -50.34 -19.27 16.82
N ARG A 20 -50.98 -18.21 16.28
CA ARG A 20 -50.32 -17.24 15.40
C ARG A 20 -49.25 -16.42 16.13
N ALA A 21 -49.51 -16.02 17.37
CA ALA A 21 -48.53 -15.31 18.19
C ALA A 21 -47.30 -16.18 18.50
N ARG A 22 -47.49 -17.48 18.80
CA ARG A 22 -46.39 -18.43 18.99
C ARG A 22 -45.59 -18.66 17.72
N ALA A 23 -46.26 -18.79 16.56
CA ALA A 23 -45.58 -18.93 15.28
C ALA A 23 -44.74 -17.68 14.93
N LEU A 24 -45.25 -16.47 15.22
CA LEU A 24 -44.49 -15.24 15.07
C LEU A 24 -43.27 -15.18 15.99
N ILE A 25 -43.42 -15.58 17.26
CA ILE A 25 -42.31 -15.63 18.22
C ILE A 25 -41.25 -16.66 17.80
N ASP A 26 -41.65 -17.82 17.26
CA ASP A 26 -40.71 -18.84 16.77
C ASP A 26 -39.96 -18.38 15.50
N VAL A 27 -40.62 -17.64 14.61
CA VAL A 27 -39.98 -17.01 13.44
C VAL A 27 -38.99 -15.94 13.90
N GLN A 28 -39.39 -15.09 14.83
CA GLN A 28 -38.54 -14.04 15.39
C GLN A 28 -37.35 -14.62 16.18
N ALA A 29 -37.55 -15.73 16.90
CA ALA A 29 -36.48 -16.44 17.59
C ALA A 29 -35.46 -17.06 16.60
N ARG A 30 -35.91 -17.56 15.46
CA ARG A 30 -35.02 -18.07 14.39
C ARG A 30 -34.24 -16.93 13.72
N GLU A 31 -34.89 -15.81 13.44
CA GLU A 31 -34.23 -14.62 12.87
C GLU A 31 -33.20 -14.03 13.84
N VAL A 32 -33.51 -13.96 15.14
CA VAL A 32 -32.56 -13.51 16.18
C VAL A 32 -31.40 -14.49 16.35
N SER A 33 -31.63 -15.80 16.20
CA SER A 33 -30.54 -16.79 16.23
C SER A 33 -29.60 -16.66 15.03
N GLY A 34 -30.12 -16.31 13.85
CA GLY A 34 -29.30 -16.03 12.66
C GLY A 34 -28.48 -14.75 12.80
N VAL A 35 -29.07 -13.70 13.41
CA VAL A 35 -28.38 -12.45 13.73
C VAL A 35 -27.34 -12.64 14.84
N GLN A 36 -27.60 -13.50 15.82
CA GLN A 36 -26.63 -13.88 16.86
C GLN A 36 -25.49 -14.73 16.28
N ALA A 37 -25.79 -15.69 15.40
CA ALA A 37 -24.76 -16.45 14.69
C ALA A 37 -23.92 -15.55 13.76
N LEU A 38 -24.52 -14.56 13.12
CA LEU A 38 -23.81 -13.54 12.34
C LEU A 38 -22.96 -12.65 13.25
N LYS A 39 -23.49 -12.22 14.40
CA LYS A 39 -22.77 -11.44 15.41
C LYS A 39 -21.56 -12.21 15.94
N ASP A 40 -21.72 -13.48 16.31
CA ASP A 40 -20.63 -14.32 16.80
C ASP A 40 -19.59 -14.57 15.71
N ARG A 41 -20.02 -14.77 14.45
CA ARG A 41 -19.11 -14.89 13.30
C ARG A 41 -18.39 -13.58 12.97
N MET A 42 -19.03 -12.44 13.13
CA MET A 42 -18.40 -11.13 12.95
C MET A 42 -17.46 -10.79 14.12
N LEU A 43 -17.78 -11.21 15.34
CA LEU A 43 -16.90 -11.10 16.51
C LEU A 43 -15.65 -11.98 16.37
N HIS A 44 -15.77 -13.17 15.77
CA HIS A 44 -14.61 -14.03 15.47
C HIS A 44 -13.80 -13.58 14.24
N MET A 45 -14.33 -12.72 13.36
CA MET A 45 -13.52 -12.04 12.34
C MET A 45 -12.74 -10.83 12.89
N HIS A 46 -13.06 -10.38 14.10
CA HIS A 46 -12.40 -9.25 14.79
C HIS A 46 -11.64 -9.74 16.04
N ASP A 47 -11.32 -11.03 16.13
CA ASP A 47 -10.36 -11.48 17.13
C ASP A 47 -8.99 -10.99 16.65
N ASP A 48 -8.42 -10.02 17.36
CA ASP A 48 -7.18 -9.28 17.05
C ASP A 48 -5.91 -10.18 16.95
N GLY A 49 -6.08 -11.50 16.96
CA GLY A 49 -5.00 -12.49 16.89
C GLY A 49 -4.49 -12.81 15.48
N ASP A 50 -5.30 -12.64 14.43
CA ASP A 50 -4.92 -13.05 13.06
C ASP A 50 -4.58 -11.89 12.10
N VAL A 51 -4.92 -10.64 12.43
CA VAL A 51 -4.57 -9.46 11.59
C VAL A 51 -3.13 -8.99 11.84
N ALA A 52 -2.51 -9.42 12.94
CA ALA A 52 -1.16 -9.00 13.32
C ALA A 52 -0.03 -9.66 12.49
N ASP A 53 -0.28 -10.82 11.85
CA ASP A 53 0.74 -11.61 11.16
C ASP A 53 0.70 -11.52 9.63
N ASP A 54 -0.25 -10.81 9.04
CA ASP A 54 -0.28 -10.56 7.59
C ASP A 54 0.70 -9.42 7.25
N GLN A 55 1.98 -9.76 7.13
CA GLN A 55 3.06 -8.84 6.72
C GLN A 55 2.75 -8.09 5.40
N GLU A 56 1.87 -8.62 4.55
CA GLU A 56 1.45 -7.96 3.30
C GLU A 56 0.46 -6.79 3.50
N LEU A 57 -0.20 -6.69 4.66
CA LEU A 57 -1.20 -5.64 4.95
C LEU A 57 -0.70 -4.58 5.96
N GLN A 58 0.50 -4.76 6.51
CA GLN A 58 1.12 -3.75 7.38
C GLN A 58 1.63 -2.58 6.54
N LEU A 59 0.86 -1.48 6.51
CA LEU A 59 1.33 -0.22 5.94
C LEU A 59 2.53 0.27 6.73
N ASP A 60 3.63 0.52 6.02
CA ASP A 60 4.89 0.99 6.60
C ASP A 60 4.79 2.49 6.93
N TRP A 61 4.17 2.82 8.07
CA TRP A 61 3.83 4.19 8.49
C TRP A 61 5.04 5.15 8.52
N ASP A 62 6.24 4.61 8.68
CA ASP A 62 7.48 5.38 8.67
C ASP A 62 7.87 5.81 7.24
N LEU A 63 7.66 4.95 6.22
CA LEU A 63 7.80 5.30 4.80
C LEU A 63 6.81 6.42 4.41
N TYR A 64 5.59 6.34 4.92
CA TYR A 64 4.53 7.32 4.64
C TYR A 64 4.73 8.67 5.32
N ARG A 65 5.45 8.72 6.46
CA ARG A 65 5.79 9.97 7.15
C ARG A 65 6.83 10.80 6.41
N GLU A 66 7.77 10.13 5.74
CA GLU A 66 8.93 10.79 5.10
C GLU A 66 8.62 11.37 3.72
N VAL A 67 7.55 10.91 3.05
CA VAL A 67 7.16 11.37 1.71
C VAL A 67 5.63 11.57 1.58
N PRO A 68 5.07 12.69 2.07
CA PRO A 68 3.63 12.96 1.99
C PRO A 68 3.10 13.01 0.56
N ALA A 69 3.94 13.43 -0.40
CA ALA A 69 3.56 13.55 -1.80
C ALA A 69 3.32 12.20 -2.50
N THR A 70 3.92 11.10 -2.02
CA THR A 70 3.63 9.76 -2.57
C THR A 70 2.31 9.22 -2.04
N MET A 71 1.91 9.59 -0.82
CA MET A 71 0.61 9.25 -0.27
C MET A 71 -0.53 9.88 -1.07
N GLU A 72 -0.42 11.17 -1.43
CA GLU A 72 -1.42 11.83 -2.27
C GLU A 72 -1.54 11.17 -3.66
N GLN A 73 -0.42 10.68 -4.21
CA GLN A 73 -0.39 9.96 -5.48
C GLN A 73 -1.03 8.57 -5.35
N GLU A 74 -0.71 7.83 -4.29
CA GLU A 74 -1.31 6.52 -4.01
C GLU A 74 -2.81 6.65 -3.74
N GLU A 75 -3.25 7.65 -2.98
CA GLU A 75 -4.66 7.96 -2.75
C GLU A 75 -5.37 8.25 -4.08
N ALA A 76 -4.77 9.04 -4.96
CA ALA A 76 -5.32 9.32 -6.28
C ALA A 76 -5.44 8.06 -7.14
N LEU A 77 -4.44 7.17 -7.10
CA LEU A 77 -4.46 5.88 -7.80
C LEU A 77 -5.50 4.92 -7.23
N LEU A 78 -5.64 4.84 -5.91
CA LEU A 78 -6.65 4.07 -5.20
C LEU A 78 -8.06 4.57 -5.54
N LEU A 79 -8.27 5.88 -5.56
CA LEU A 79 -9.54 6.47 -5.97
C LEU A 79 -9.87 6.13 -7.43
N ASP A 80 -8.89 6.14 -8.33
CA ASP A 80 -9.09 5.76 -9.73
C ASP A 80 -9.37 4.26 -9.88
N TYR A 81 -8.70 3.42 -9.08
CA TYR A 81 -8.99 1.99 -8.97
C TYR A 81 -10.41 1.73 -8.46
N PHE A 82 -10.86 2.38 -7.38
CA PHE A 82 -12.22 2.23 -6.85
C PHE A 82 -13.29 2.73 -7.84
N ARG A 83 -12.99 3.78 -8.63
CA ARG A 83 -13.88 4.20 -9.73
C ARG A 83 -14.02 3.10 -10.78
N LYS A 84 -12.91 2.50 -11.22
CA LYS A 84 -12.92 1.38 -12.18
C LYS A 84 -13.65 0.17 -11.61
N LEU A 85 -13.34 -0.21 -10.37
CA LEU A 85 -13.96 -1.34 -9.68
C LEU A 85 -15.47 -1.16 -9.56
N LYS A 86 -15.93 0.04 -9.23
CA LYS A 86 -17.36 0.38 -9.23
C LYS A 86 -18.01 0.15 -10.58
N PHE A 87 -17.38 0.57 -11.69
CA PHE A 87 -17.93 0.35 -13.03
C PHE A 87 -17.97 -1.14 -13.39
N ILE A 88 -16.90 -1.88 -13.09
CA ILE A 88 -16.83 -3.33 -13.31
C ILE A 88 -17.92 -4.05 -12.52
N TYR A 89 -18.08 -3.72 -11.25
CA TYR A 89 -19.11 -4.30 -10.40
C TYR A 89 -20.51 -3.99 -10.91
N LEU A 90 -20.78 -2.72 -11.29
CA LEU A 90 -22.07 -2.34 -11.85
C LEU A 90 -22.36 -3.09 -13.15
N GLU A 91 -21.36 -3.24 -14.02
CA GLU A 91 -21.47 -3.99 -15.27
C GLU A 91 -21.74 -5.47 -15.02
N LEU A 92 -21.00 -6.09 -14.09
CA LEU A 92 -21.19 -7.49 -13.71
C LEU A 92 -22.58 -7.72 -13.10
N GLU A 93 -23.01 -6.86 -12.18
CA GLU A 93 -24.34 -6.92 -11.58
C GLU A 93 -25.44 -6.75 -12.63
N THR A 94 -25.25 -5.84 -13.59
CA THR A 94 -26.19 -5.64 -14.70
C THR A 94 -26.26 -6.87 -15.60
N LYS A 95 -25.10 -7.47 -15.92
CA LYS A 95 -25.02 -8.72 -16.70
C LYS A 95 -25.67 -9.89 -15.97
N LEU A 96 -25.44 -10.03 -14.67
CA LEU A 96 -26.04 -11.08 -13.84
C LEU A 96 -27.55 -10.94 -13.76
N ARG A 97 -28.08 -9.73 -13.55
CA ARG A 97 -29.52 -9.47 -13.58
C ARG A 97 -30.12 -9.75 -14.96
N PHE A 98 -29.44 -9.34 -16.03
CA PHE A 98 -29.89 -9.63 -17.39
C PHE A 98 -29.93 -11.14 -17.69
N LEU A 99 -28.94 -11.90 -17.21
CA LEU A 99 -28.94 -13.36 -17.34
C LEU A 99 -30.04 -14.01 -16.50
N ALA A 100 -30.28 -13.52 -15.28
CA ALA A 100 -31.36 -13.99 -14.42
C ALA A 100 -32.75 -13.74 -15.04
N ASP A 101 -32.95 -12.58 -15.69
CA ASP A 101 -34.21 -12.23 -16.37
C ASP A 101 -34.46 -13.07 -17.66
N LEU A 102 -33.40 -13.69 -18.21
CA LEU A 102 -33.46 -14.54 -19.41
C LEU A 102 -33.50 -16.04 -19.12
N GLN A 103 -33.18 -16.44 -17.89
CA GLN A 103 -33.08 -17.84 -17.51
C GLN A 103 -34.45 -18.36 -17.07
N ASP A 104 -34.92 -19.44 -17.70
CA ASP A 104 -36.11 -20.15 -17.24
C ASP A 104 -35.85 -20.69 -15.82
N ASP A 105 -36.65 -20.25 -14.85
CA ASP A 105 -36.60 -20.78 -13.50
C ASP A 105 -37.56 -21.99 -13.39
N PRO A 106 -37.04 -23.23 -13.32
CA PRO A 106 -37.85 -24.44 -13.34
C PRO A 106 -38.68 -24.62 -12.05
N GLU A 107 -38.40 -23.88 -10.98
CA GLU A 107 -39.15 -23.96 -9.71
C GLU A 107 -40.30 -22.95 -9.63
N THR A 108 -40.18 -21.77 -10.25
CA THR A 108 -41.21 -20.71 -10.22
C THR A 108 -42.07 -20.64 -11.48
N GLY A 109 -41.63 -21.25 -12.59
CA GLY A 109 -42.38 -21.28 -13.86
C GLY A 109 -42.51 -19.92 -14.53
N GLN A 110 -41.63 -18.95 -14.19
CA GLN A 110 -41.57 -17.67 -14.87
C GLN A 110 -40.92 -17.83 -16.24
N GLU A 111 -41.68 -17.56 -17.30
CA GLU A 111 -41.15 -17.46 -18.66
C GLU A 111 -40.22 -16.24 -18.80
N PRO A 112 -39.25 -16.26 -19.73
CA PRO A 112 -38.30 -15.18 -19.91
C PRO A 112 -39.04 -13.88 -20.22
N GLN A 113 -38.69 -12.79 -19.52
CA GLN A 113 -39.40 -11.52 -19.69
C GLN A 113 -38.99 -10.86 -21.03
N ILE A 114 -39.65 -11.24 -22.12
CA ILE A 114 -39.49 -10.59 -23.43
C ILE A 114 -40.24 -9.25 -23.37
N LEU A 115 -39.50 -8.19 -23.02
CA LEU A 115 -40.03 -6.83 -22.96
C LEU A 115 -40.49 -6.35 -24.34
N SER A 116 -41.73 -5.86 -24.44
CA SER A 116 -42.23 -5.20 -25.63
C SER A 116 -41.54 -3.84 -25.83
N THR A 117 -41.55 -3.31 -27.05
CA THR A 117 -41.04 -1.95 -27.35
C THR A 117 -41.75 -0.88 -26.53
N ALA A 118 -43.02 -1.10 -26.15
CA ALA A 118 -43.78 -0.22 -25.26
C ALA A 118 -43.25 -0.25 -23.81
N ASP A 119 -42.85 -1.42 -23.30
CA ASP A 119 -42.35 -1.57 -21.93
C ASP A 119 -40.96 -0.95 -21.78
N VAL A 120 -40.12 -1.10 -22.82
CA VAL A 120 -38.79 -0.47 -22.87
C VAL A 120 -38.93 1.04 -22.84
N THR A 121 -39.83 1.63 -23.64
CA THR A 121 -40.03 3.10 -23.64
C THR A 121 -40.54 3.60 -22.29
N GLN A 122 -41.46 2.88 -21.63
CA GLN A 122 -41.92 3.23 -20.28
C GLN A 122 -40.77 3.18 -19.26
N ARG A 123 -39.97 2.10 -19.23
CA ARG A 123 -38.82 1.98 -18.33
C ARG A 123 -37.76 3.06 -18.59
N GLU A 124 -37.55 3.44 -19.85
CA GLU A 124 -36.66 4.57 -20.20
C GLU A 124 -37.17 5.90 -19.64
N HIS A 125 -38.48 6.17 -19.73
CA HIS A 125 -39.09 7.37 -19.16
C HIS A 125 -38.94 7.40 -17.63
N GLU A 126 -39.19 6.28 -16.96
CA GLU A 126 -39.00 6.15 -15.51
C GLU A 126 -37.54 6.33 -15.10
N CYS A 127 -36.60 5.74 -15.86
CA CYS A 127 -35.16 5.89 -15.63
C CYS A 127 -34.73 7.36 -15.79
N LYS A 128 -35.22 8.05 -16.82
CA LYS A 128 -34.96 9.49 -17.02
C LYS A 128 -35.48 10.31 -15.85
N ARG A 129 -36.70 10.03 -15.37
CA ARG A 129 -37.30 10.70 -14.20
C ARG A 129 -36.47 10.50 -12.94
N VAL A 130 -36.08 9.26 -12.63
CA VAL A 130 -35.27 8.96 -11.43
C VAL A 130 -33.87 9.56 -11.55
N LYS A 131 -33.25 9.54 -12.73
CA LYS A 131 -31.97 10.22 -12.98
C LYS A 131 -32.07 11.72 -12.74
N GLN A 132 -33.14 12.36 -13.19
CA GLN A 132 -33.37 13.79 -12.95
C GLN A 132 -33.51 14.08 -11.45
N GLN A 133 -34.30 13.30 -10.72
CA GLN A 133 -34.44 13.42 -9.26
C GLN A 133 -33.09 13.25 -8.52
N LEU A 134 -32.25 12.31 -8.98
CA LEU A 134 -30.92 12.11 -8.42
C LEU A 134 -29.99 13.31 -8.70
N VAL A 135 -30.06 13.91 -9.90
CA VAL A 135 -29.28 15.10 -10.23
C VAL A 135 -29.70 16.27 -9.34
N GLU A 136 -31.01 16.50 -9.18
CA GLU A 136 -31.56 17.55 -8.31
C GLU A 136 -31.22 17.33 -6.82
N ALA A 137 -31.18 16.08 -6.36
CA ALA A 137 -30.72 15.76 -5.01
C ALA A 137 -29.22 16.05 -4.86
N LYS A 138 -28.39 15.69 -5.85
CA LYS A 138 -26.94 15.95 -5.84
C LYS A 138 -26.61 17.43 -5.88
N THR A 139 -27.34 18.24 -6.64
CA THR A 139 -27.15 19.69 -6.64
C THR A 139 -27.47 20.26 -5.27
N ARG A 140 -28.63 19.92 -4.68
CA ARG A 140 -28.98 20.36 -3.32
C ARG A 140 -27.93 20.01 -2.28
N VAL A 141 -27.36 18.80 -2.32
CA VAL A 141 -26.29 18.40 -1.39
C VAL A 141 -25.02 19.22 -1.61
N ARG A 142 -24.66 19.50 -2.87
CA ARG A 142 -23.50 20.33 -3.19
C ARG A 142 -23.70 21.77 -2.69
N ASP A 143 -24.87 22.34 -2.92
CA ASP A 143 -25.21 23.69 -2.49
C ASP A 143 -25.17 23.79 -0.96
N LEU A 144 -25.77 22.82 -0.25
CA LEU A 144 -25.73 22.76 1.21
C LEU A 144 -24.30 22.65 1.75
N ARG A 145 -23.42 21.89 1.11
CA ARG A 145 -21.99 21.83 1.49
C ARG A 145 -21.31 23.17 1.31
N SER A 146 -21.53 23.82 0.17
CA SER A 146 -20.98 25.16 -0.08
C SER A 146 -21.48 26.19 0.95
N ASP A 147 -22.75 26.09 1.36
CA ASP A 147 -23.31 26.97 2.39
C ASP A 147 -22.69 26.70 3.76
N ILE A 148 -22.46 25.42 4.12
CA ILE A 148 -21.78 25.05 5.37
C ILE A 148 -20.35 25.61 5.38
N ASP A 149 -19.61 25.43 4.29
CA ASP A 149 -18.23 25.93 4.19
C ASP A 149 -18.20 27.46 4.33
N HIS A 150 -19.10 28.17 3.63
CA HIS A 150 -19.23 29.62 3.76
C HIS A 150 -19.58 30.06 5.19
N ILE A 151 -20.49 29.35 5.88
CA ILE A 151 -20.85 29.67 7.26
C ILE A 151 -19.66 29.41 8.19
N ALA A 152 -18.95 28.30 8.01
CA ALA A 152 -17.76 27.97 8.80
C ALA A 152 -16.68 29.05 8.66
N ASP A 153 -16.39 29.48 7.42
CA ASP A 153 -15.43 30.55 7.15
C ASP A 153 -15.88 31.88 7.76
N ALA A 154 -17.17 32.21 7.65
CA ALA A 154 -17.73 33.42 8.24
C ALA A 154 -17.72 33.42 9.78
N MET A 155 -17.71 32.24 10.41
CA MET A 155 -17.70 32.09 11.87
C MET A 155 -16.29 32.07 12.47
N ALA A 156 -15.25 31.80 11.69
CA ALA A 156 -13.88 31.67 12.18
C ALA A 156 -13.36 32.95 12.85
N GLU A 157 -13.50 34.11 12.19
CA GLU A 157 -13.06 35.41 12.72
C GLU A 157 -13.83 35.86 13.97
N PRO A 158 -15.18 35.83 13.99
CA PRO A 158 -15.95 36.15 15.18
C PRO A 158 -15.60 35.26 16.38
N TRP A 159 -15.37 33.96 16.16
CA TRP A 159 -14.97 33.04 17.22
C TRP A 159 -13.58 33.39 17.78
N ALA A 160 -12.61 33.64 16.90
CA ALA A 160 -11.27 34.06 17.31
C ALA A 160 -11.29 35.41 18.06
N ALA A 161 -12.19 36.33 17.71
CA ALA A 161 -12.39 37.58 18.43
C ALA A 161 -12.97 37.36 19.84
N VAL A 162 -13.94 36.44 19.98
CA VAL A 162 -14.48 36.06 21.30
C VAL A 162 -13.41 35.39 22.15
N GLU A 163 -12.61 34.48 21.57
CA GLU A 163 -11.54 33.80 22.29
C GLU A 163 -10.47 34.78 22.80
N ARG A 164 -10.05 35.74 21.97
CA ARG A 164 -9.18 36.86 22.41
C ARG A 164 -9.83 37.68 23.54
N GLY A 165 -11.10 38.06 23.40
CA GLY A 165 -11.81 38.78 24.46
C GLY A 165 -11.90 37.99 25.76
N THR A 166 -12.09 36.67 25.71
CA THR A 166 -12.14 35.82 26.91
C THR A 166 -10.79 35.66 27.58
N THR A 167 -9.71 35.56 26.80
CA THR A 167 -8.35 35.48 27.34
C THR A 167 -7.94 36.81 27.98
N GLU A 168 -8.19 37.93 27.31
CA GLU A 168 -8.00 39.28 27.87
C GLU A 168 -8.82 39.51 29.15
N ALA A 169 -10.09 39.07 29.17
CA ALA A 169 -10.91 39.16 30.38
C ALA A 169 -10.32 38.30 31.52
N HIS A 170 -9.78 37.13 31.21
CA HIS A 170 -9.15 36.26 32.21
C HIS A 170 -7.86 36.85 32.77
N THR A 171 -7.01 37.44 31.93
CA THR A 171 -5.78 38.11 32.38
C THR A 171 -6.12 39.31 33.26
N LEU A 172 -7.09 40.14 32.86
CA LEU A 172 -7.55 41.27 33.66
C LEU A 172 -8.13 40.84 35.01
N LEU A 173 -8.88 39.73 35.05
CA LEU A 173 -9.38 39.18 36.32
C LEU A 173 -8.24 38.73 37.23
N SER A 174 -7.22 38.05 36.69
CA SER A 174 -6.02 37.67 37.46
C SER A 174 -5.31 38.90 38.03
N GLU A 175 -5.06 39.90 37.19
CA GLU A 175 -4.43 41.16 37.61
C GLU A 175 -5.24 41.88 38.70
N ILE A 176 -6.57 41.92 38.57
CA ILE A 176 -7.45 42.48 39.60
C ILE A 176 -7.32 41.71 40.91
N THR A 177 -7.34 40.36 40.87
CA THR A 177 -7.19 39.56 42.08
C THR A 177 -5.82 39.74 42.74
N ASP A 178 -4.76 39.88 41.95
CA ASP A 178 -3.42 40.14 42.44
C ASP A 178 -3.33 41.54 43.07
N MET A 179 -3.90 42.55 42.43
CA MET A 179 -4.00 43.91 42.98
C MET A 179 -4.82 43.96 44.27
N GLU A 180 -5.92 43.22 44.35
CA GLU A 180 -6.73 43.11 45.58
C GLU A 180 -5.94 42.44 46.72
N LEU A 181 -5.14 41.43 46.38
CA LEU A 181 -4.28 40.74 47.33
C LEU A 181 -3.13 41.64 47.81
N GLU A 182 -2.51 42.42 46.93
CA GLU A 182 -1.52 43.43 47.30
C GLU A 182 -2.12 44.55 48.16
N LEU A 183 -3.32 45.04 47.82
CA LEU A 183 -4.03 46.01 48.66
C LEU A 183 -4.35 45.43 50.04
N ALA A 184 -4.72 44.16 50.13
CA ALA A 184 -4.94 43.48 51.40
C ALA A 184 -3.65 43.36 52.23
N LYS A 185 -2.52 43.02 51.58
CA LYS A 185 -1.19 43.02 52.21
C LYS A 185 -0.80 44.40 52.71
N ILE A 186 -0.94 45.44 51.90
CA ILE A 186 -0.62 46.82 52.28
C ILE A 186 -1.48 47.26 53.47
N LYS A 187 -2.78 47.02 53.44
CA LYS A 187 -3.68 47.34 54.58
C LYS A 187 -3.30 46.58 55.86
N ALA A 188 -2.85 45.34 55.75
CA ALA A 188 -2.35 44.57 56.89
C ALA A 188 -1.00 45.12 57.40
N ALA A 189 -0.12 45.53 56.49
CA ALA A 189 1.20 46.09 56.78
C ALA A 189 1.13 47.52 57.35
N GLU A 190 0.21 48.37 56.88
CA GLU A 190 -0.04 49.74 57.41
C GLU A 190 -0.39 49.73 58.91
N GLY A 191 -0.94 48.63 59.42
CA GLY A 191 -1.21 48.45 60.85
C GLY A 191 -0.02 47.95 61.69
N THR A 192 1.06 47.46 61.06
CA THR A 192 2.16 46.75 61.75
C THR A 192 3.56 47.32 61.48
N GLN A 193 3.78 48.00 60.36
CA GLN A 193 5.09 48.51 59.96
C GLN A 193 5.16 50.03 60.16
N GLY A 194 5.92 50.47 61.17
CA GLY A 194 6.39 51.85 61.26
C GLY A 194 7.42 52.16 60.18
N ALA A 195 7.85 53.43 60.08
CA ALA A 195 8.93 53.82 59.16
C ALA A 195 10.15 52.90 59.34
N LEU A 196 10.57 52.26 58.23
CA LEU A 196 11.69 51.34 58.18
C LEU A 196 12.92 51.97 58.85
N THR A 197 13.55 51.25 59.77
CA THR A 197 14.78 51.74 60.40
C THR A 197 15.94 51.69 59.40
N THR A 198 16.95 52.55 59.59
CA THR A 198 18.09 52.61 58.66
C THR A 198 18.81 51.26 58.52
N ALA A 199 18.86 50.46 59.59
CA ALA A 199 19.46 49.14 59.58
C ALA A 199 18.66 48.10 58.78
N GLU A 200 17.32 48.16 58.83
CA GLU A 200 16.46 47.32 57.99
C GLU A 200 16.58 47.71 56.51
N LEU A 201 16.78 49.00 56.24
CA LEU A 201 16.93 49.53 54.88
C LEU A 201 18.26 49.09 54.25
N GLU A 202 19.34 49.09 55.03
CA GLU A 202 20.63 48.52 54.62
C GLU A 202 20.52 47.01 54.35
N ALA A 203 19.83 46.24 55.20
CA ALA A 203 19.63 44.81 54.98
C ALA A 203 18.83 44.50 53.71
N VAL A 204 17.78 45.28 53.40
CA VAL A 204 17.01 45.13 52.16
C VAL A 204 17.84 45.51 50.93
N CYS A 205 18.68 46.55 51.03
CA CYS A 205 19.62 46.89 49.96
C CYS A 205 20.63 45.75 49.70
N ASP A 206 21.18 45.15 50.74
CA ASP A 206 22.10 44.02 50.61
C ASP A 206 21.40 42.80 49.97
N GLU A 207 20.16 42.51 50.37
CA GLU A 207 19.35 41.45 49.75
C GLU A 207 19.06 41.75 48.27
N GLN A 208 18.71 43.00 47.93
CA GLN A 208 18.50 43.43 46.54
C GLN A 208 19.77 43.33 45.69
N ILE A 209 20.94 43.60 46.26
CA ILE A 209 22.22 43.43 45.56
C ILE A 209 22.44 41.96 45.24
N VAL A 210 22.16 41.06 46.19
CA VAL A 210 22.29 39.61 45.97
C VAL A 210 21.29 39.13 44.91
N THR A 211 20.03 39.56 44.96
CA THR A 211 19.03 39.16 43.95
C THR A 211 19.34 39.72 42.56
N MET A 212 19.88 40.94 42.47
CA MET A 212 20.37 41.48 41.20
C MET A 212 21.54 40.67 40.66
N GLN A 213 22.48 40.25 41.50
CA GLN A 213 23.59 39.40 41.08
C GLN A 213 23.11 38.05 40.58
N THR A 214 22.16 37.41 41.28
CA THR A 214 21.59 36.12 40.82
C THR A 214 20.83 36.26 39.52
N LEU A 215 20.06 37.35 39.34
CA LEU A 215 19.34 37.60 38.09
C LEU A 215 20.29 37.91 36.93
N ASP A 216 21.40 38.62 37.18
CA ASP A 216 22.43 38.87 36.17
C ASP A 216 23.17 37.58 35.78
N ASP A 217 23.46 36.70 36.76
CA ASP A 217 24.02 35.37 36.51
C ASP A 217 23.05 34.49 35.69
N GLU A 218 21.75 34.49 36.01
CA GLU A 218 20.72 33.77 35.24
C GLU A 218 20.56 34.36 33.83
N THR A 219 20.59 35.69 33.69
CA THR A 219 20.50 36.37 32.40
C THR A 219 21.72 36.06 31.53
N THR A 220 22.92 36.09 32.10
CA THR A 220 24.14 35.73 31.36
C THR A 220 24.16 34.25 30.97
N HIS A 221 23.64 33.37 31.83
CA HIS A 221 23.50 31.95 31.54
C HIS A 221 22.53 31.71 30.37
N THR A 222 21.32 32.28 30.42
CA THR A 222 20.32 32.16 29.35
C THR A 222 20.80 32.76 28.02
N VAL A 223 21.53 33.89 28.06
CA VAL A 223 22.17 34.46 26.86
C VAL A 223 23.23 33.50 26.29
N HIS A 224 23.98 32.81 27.14
CA HIS A 224 24.96 31.82 26.70
C HIS A 224 24.29 30.61 26.03
N GLU A 225 23.22 30.07 26.63
CA GLU A 225 22.42 28.99 26.07
C GLU A 225 21.78 29.39 24.72
N MET A 226 21.26 30.62 24.63
CA MET A 226 20.72 31.16 23.38
C MET A 226 21.79 31.21 22.28
N GLU A 227 22.99 31.72 22.59
CA GLU A 227 24.09 31.77 21.64
C GLU A 227 24.59 30.38 21.25
N GLN A 228 24.57 29.40 22.16
CA GLN A 228 24.87 28.01 21.84
C GLN A 228 23.81 27.40 20.91
N ALA A 229 22.53 27.53 21.23
CA ALA A 229 21.43 27.05 20.40
C ALA A 229 21.45 27.68 18.99
N LYS A 230 21.83 28.96 18.89
CA LYS A 230 22.01 29.65 17.60
C LYS A 230 23.16 29.08 16.78
N ARG A 231 24.26 28.66 17.41
CA ARG A 231 25.36 27.97 16.72
C ARG A 231 24.92 26.60 16.23
N ASP A 232 24.21 25.84 17.06
CA ASP A 232 23.69 24.52 16.70
C ASP A 232 22.67 24.61 15.55
N LEU A 233 21.79 25.62 15.57
CA LEU A 233 20.86 25.90 14.48
C LEU A 233 21.59 26.21 13.17
N ASN A 234 22.63 27.05 13.22
CA ASN A 234 23.41 27.39 12.03
C ASN A 234 24.15 26.16 11.47
N GLU A 235 24.64 25.27 12.33
CA GLU A 235 25.27 24.03 11.89
C GLU A 235 24.24 23.06 11.28
N ALA A 236 23.07 22.91 11.90
CA ALA A 236 21.96 22.14 11.34
C ALA A 236 21.51 22.67 9.97
N LEU A 237 21.46 24.00 9.79
CA LEU A 237 21.15 24.62 8.49
C LEU A 237 22.20 24.29 7.42
N ARG A 238 23.49 24.31 7.77
CA ARG A 238 24.56 23.91 6.83
C ARG A 238 24.46 22.44 6.45
N VAL A 239 24.16 21.57 7.42
CA VAL A 239 23.95 20.13 7.16
C VAL A 239 22.73 19.93 6.25
N LEU A 240 21.64 20.66 6.48
CA LEU A 240 20.45 20.63 5.63
C LEU A 240 20.78 21.05 4.19
N GLU A 241 21.51 22.16 4.00
CA GLU A 241 21.94 22.61 2.67
C GLU A 241 22.80 21.55 1.96
N ARG A 242 23.74 20.93 2.69
CA ARG A 242 24.55 19.82 2.15
C ARG A 242 23.66 18.65 1.74
N LEU A 243 22.77 18.17 2.61
CA LEU A 243 21.85 17.06 2.34
C LEU A 243 20.90 17.38 1.19
N LYS A 244 20.45 18.62 1.04
CA LYS A 244 19.62 19.07 -0.09
C LYS A 244 20.37 18.98 -1.41
N SER A 245 21.67 19.32 -1.42
CA SER A 245 22.52 19.16 -2.60
C SER A 245 22.77 17.70 -2.96
N GLU A 246 23.01 16.85 -1.95
CA GLU A 246 23.19 15.41 -2.10
C GLU A 246 21.90 14.75 -2.62
N ARG A 247 20.75 15.06 -2.02
CA ARG A 247 19.44 14.61 -2.49
C ARG A 247 19.18 15.01 -3.94
N SER A 248 19.45 16.27 -4.32
CA SER A 248 19.27 16.71 -5.70
C SER A 248 20.15 15.95 -6.68
N SER A 249 21.40 15.64 -6.30
CA SER A 249 22.28 14.81 -7.12
C SER A 249 21.75 13.37 -7.25
N ALA A 250 21.31 12.76 -6.14
CA ALA A 250 20.75 11.42 -6.12
C ALA A 250 19.45 11.31 -6.94
N GLU A 251 18.57 12.32 -6.86
CA GLU A 251 17.36 12.41 -7.67
C GLU A 251 17.67 12.53 -9.16
N LYS A 252 18.74 13.24 -9.55
CA LYS A 252 19.19 13.28 -10.95
C LYS A 252 19.65 11.90 -11.42
N HIS A 253 20.47 11.21 -10.64
CA HIS A 253 20.90 9.85 -10.97
C HIS A 253 19.72 8.87 -11.04
N ALA A 254 18.75 8.98 -10.12
CA ALA A 254 17.54 8.18 -10.14
C ALA A 254 16.65 8.49 -11.36
N ASN A 255 16.52 9.76 -11.73
CA ASN A 255 15.77 10.17 -12.92
C ASN A 255 16.48 9.77 -14.22
N GLU A 256 17.81 9.84 -14.28
CA GLU A 256 18.59 9.33 -15.41
C GLU A 256 18.44 7.82 -15.54
N ALA A 257 18.44 7.07 -14.42
CA ALA A 257 18.15 5.63 -14.44
C ALA A 257 16.71 5.34 -14.90
N LYS A 258 15.73 6.16 -14.50
CA LYS A 258 14.33 6.07 -14.97
C LYS A 258 14.20 6.42 -16.45
N LEU A 259 14.94 7.41 -16.95
CA LEU A 259 14.91 7.82 -18.37
C LEU A 259 15.72 6.87 -19.26
N GLY A 260 16.73 6.20 -18.72
CA GLY A 260 17.46 5.12 -19.36
C GLY A 260 16.63 3.86 -19.62
N MET A 261 15.42 3.77 -19.03
CA MET A 261 14.44 2.69 -19.26
C MET A 261 13.57 2.90 -20.52
N GLY A 262 13.95 3.82 -21.41
CA GLY A 262 13.24 4.03 -22.67
C GLY A 262 12.12 5.07 -22.59
N ARG A 263 11.64 5.46 -23.76
CA ARG A 263 10.85 6.68 -24.03
C ARG A 263 9.49 6.75 -23.34
N ASP A 264 9.01 5.66 -22.72
CA ASP A 264 7.65 5.53 -22.19
C ASP A 264 7.57 5.13 -20.70
N SER A 265 8.63 5.30 -19.89
CA SER A 265 8.57 5.03 -18.43
C SER A 265 8.02 3.63 -18.07
N GLY A 266 8.16 2.69 -18.99
CA GLY A 266 7.62 1.35 -18.90
C GLY A 266 8.63 0.36 -19.43
N ARG A 267 8.67 -0.79 -18.77
CA ARG A 267 9.35 -2.02 -19.21
C ARG A 267 9.31 -2.11 -20.74
N ASP A 268 10.47 -2.12 -21.40
CA ASP A 268 10.55 -2.19 -22.86
C ASP A 268 10.02 -3.55 -23.31
N TRP A 269 8.71 -3.60 -23.55
CA TRP A 269 7.99 -4.81 -23.93
C TRP A 269 8.49 -5.37 -25.25
N GLU A 270 9.07 -4.55 -26.13
CA GLU A 270 9.67 -5.03 -27.38
C GLU A 270 10.98 -5.75 -27.10
N LEU A 271 11.83 -5.18 -26.24
CA LEU A 271 13.07 -5.82 -25.81
C LEU A 271 12.79 -7.09 -25.01
N GLU A 272 11.86 -7.06 -24.06
CA GLU A 272 11.48 -8.24 -23.27
C GLU A 272 10.86 -9.33 -24.16
N ARG A 273 10.03 -8.95 -25.13
CA ARG A 273 9.53 -9.87 -26.16
C ARG A 273 10.64 -10.43 -27.05
N LEU A 274 11.64 -9.63 -27.41
CA LEU A 274 12.80 -10.12 -28.16
C LEU A 274 13.63 -11.09 -27.33
N CYS A 275 13.92 -10.75 -26.07
CA CYS A 275 14.68 -11.59 -25.15
C CYS A 275 13.96 -12.92 -24.87
N THR A 276 12.66 -12.91 -24.64
CA THR A 276 11.86 -14.14 -24.46
C THR A 276 11.81 -14.96 -25.76
N LYS A 277 11.68 -14.33 -26.92
CA LYS A 277 11.77 -15.01 -28.22
C LYS A 277 13.16 -15.62 -28.44
N HIS A 278 14.23 -14.94 -28.06
CA HIS A 278 15.59 -15.46 -28.18
C HIS A 278 15.86 -16.57 -27.17
N ALA A 279 15.38 -16.47 -25.94
CA ALA A 279 15.49 -17.52 -24.93
C ALA A 279 14.79 -18.81 -25.39
N THR A 280 13.54 -18.70 -25.86
CA THR A 280 12.79 -19.85 -26.40
C THR A 280 13.45 -20.44 -27.66
N MET A 281 14.00 -19.59 -28.54
CA MET A 281 14.79 -20.06 -29.68
C MET A 281 16.08 -20.79 -29.25
N LEU A 282 16.77 -20.32 -28.21
CA LEU A 282 17.94 -21.00 -27.67
C LEU A 282 17.58 -22.34 -27.05
N GLU A 283 16.50 -22.43 -26.27
CA GLU A 283 16.01 -23.68 -25.70
C GLU A 283 15.66 -24.71 -26.77
N THR A 284 14.96 -24.29 -27.83
CA THR A 284 14.64 -25.18 -28.97
C THR A 284 15.89 -25.65 -29.72
N LEU A 285 16.88 -24.77 -29.93
CA LEU A 285 18.15 -25.14 -30.55
C LEU A 285 18.97 -26.08 -29.65
N GLN A 286 18.98 -25.85 -28.33
CA GLN A 286 19.62 -26.75 -27.37
C GLN A 286 18.98 -28.14 -27.40
N ALA A 287 17.65 -28.21 -27.40
CA ALA A 287 16.91 -29.46 -27.49
C ALA A 287 17.18 -30.21 -28.82
N ALA A 288 17.24 -29.50 -29.95
CA ALA A 288 17.53 -30.09 -31.26
C ALA A 288 18.95 -30.69 -31.36
N LEU A 289 19.90 -30.11 -30.64
CA LEU A 289 21.29 -30.58 -30.54
C LEU A 289 21.52 -31.53 -29.36
N GLY A 290 20.47 -31.90 -28.61
CA GLY A 290 20.58 -32.78 -27.44
C GLY A 290 21.37 -32.18 -26.28
N ILE A 291 21.59 -30.86 -26.26
CA ILE A 291 22.36 -30.19 -25.21
C ILE A 291 21.49 -30.07 -23.96
N THR A 292 21.90 -30.75 -22.90
CA THR A 292 21.21 -30.71 -21.60
C THR A 292 21.75 -29.61 -20.69
N ARG A 293 23.05 -29.32 -20.79
CA ARG A 293 23.70 -28.32 -19.94
C ARG A 293 24.88 -27.67 -20.65
N LEU A 294 24.93 -26.34 -20.62
CA LEU A 294 26.11 -25.54 -20.95
C LEU A 294 26.65 -24.94 -19.65
N ALA A 295 27.92 -25.17 -19.34
CA ALA A 295 28.60 -24.56 -18.21
C ALA A 295 29.96 -24.04 -18.66
N ALA A 296 30.35 -22.85 -18.22
CA ALA A 296 31.69 -22.32 -18.41
C ALA A 296 32.35 -22.23 -17.03
N PRO A 297 33.03 -23.29 -16.54
CA PRO A 297 33.62 -23.31 -15.21
C PRO A 297 34.74 -22.28 -15.06
N THR A 298 35.46 -22.00 -16.15
CA THR A 298 36.50 -20.99 -16.23
C THR A 298 36.32 -20.15 -17.49
N ALA A 299 36.91 -18.95 -17.53
CA ALA A 299 36.82 -18.05 -18.68
C ALA A 299 37.43 -18.61 -19.98
N ARG A 300 38.14 -19.74 -19.90
CA ARG A 300 38.83 -20.42 -21.00
C ARG A 300 38.25 -21.80 -21.32
N GLU A 301 37.25 -22.26 -20.59
CA GLU A 301 36.71 -23.62 -20.75
C GLU A 301 35.20 -23.58 -20.87
N LEU A 302 34.68 -24.30 -21.87
CA LEU A 302 33.25 -24.50 -22.08
C LEU A 302 32.93 -26.00 -22.04
N HIS A 303 32.05 -26.38 -21.12
CA HIS A 303 31.58 -27.74 -20.92
C HIS A 303 30.15 -27.85 -21.45
N ILE A 304 29.96 -28.72 -22.44
CA ILE A 304 28.68 -28.95 -23.11
C ILE A 304 28.26 -30.39 -22.83
N THR A 305 27.19 -30.58 -22.06
CA THR A 305 26.66 -31.90 -21.72
C THR A 305 25.56 -32.28 -22.71
N LEU A 306 25.74 -33.40 -23.39
CA LEU A 306 24.86 -33.96 -24.42
C LEU A 306 24.11 -35.18 -23.86
N ALA A 307 22.83 -35.30 -24.18
CA ALA A 307 21.97 -36.43 -23.80
C ALA A 307 22.12 -37.58 -24.79
N VAL A 308 22.87 -38.63 -24.44
CA VAL A 308 23.10 -39.79 -25.31
C VAL A 308 22.07 -40.88 -25.00
N PRO A 309 21.57 -41.64 -26.00
CA PRO A 309 20.66 -42.77 -25.78
C PRO A 309 21.20 -43.76 -24.73
N ALA A 310 20.29 -44.34 -23.93
CA ALA A 310 20.61 -45.15 -22.75
C ALA A 310 21.52 -46.36 -23.00
N GLU A 311 21.65 -46.82 -24.25
CA GLU A 311 22.51 -47.93 -24.65
C GLU A 311 24.02 -47.58 -24.63
N GLN A 312 24.40 -46.29 -24.53
CA GLN A 312 25.79 -45.83 -24.67
C GLN A 312 26.29 -44.94 -23.50
N GLY A 313 25.66 -44.98 -22.32
CA GLY A 313 26.20 -44.36 -21.11
C GLY A 313 25.55 -43.05 -20.65
N GLY A 314 24.33 -42.74 -21.10
CA GLY A 314 23.43 -41.77 -20.48
C GLY A 314 23.75 -40.28 -20.71
N GLN A 315 24.99 -39.83 -20.50
CA GLN A 315 25.42 -38.44 -20.75
C GLN A 315 26.89 -38.39 -21.19
N ARG A 316 27.22 -37.42 -22.05
CA ARG A 316 28.59 -37.14 -22.49
C ARG A 316 28.87 -35.65 -22.34
N THR A 317 30.04 -35.29 -21.83
CA THR A 317 30.44 -33.88 -21.70
C THR A 317 31.58 -33.57 -22.67
N LEU A 318 31.32 -32.66 -23.60
CA LEU A 318 32.32 -32.11 -24.50
C LEU A 318 32.97 -30.90 -23.82
N GLN A 319 34.28 -30.98 -23.58
CA GLN A 319 35.10 -29.91 -23.05
C GLN A 319 35.84 -29.21 -24.19
N LEU A 320 35.64 -27.91 -24.30
CA LEU A 320 36.30 -27.03 -25.26
C LEU A 320 37.20 -26.06 -24.50
N GLN A 321 38.48 -25.99 -24.88
CA GLN A 321 39.45 -25.09 -24.27
C GLN A 321 39.87 -24.00 -25.25
N PHE A 322 39.90 -22.75 -24.78
CA PHE A 322 40.24 -21.57 -25.57
C PHE A 322 41.54 -20.94 -25.10
N ASP A 323 42.26 -20.29 -26.02
CA ASP A 323 43.49 -19.56 -25.71
C ASP A 323 43.22 -18.33 -24.84
N GLU A 324 42.16 -17.59 -25.08
CA GLU A 324 41.72 -16.40 -24.37
C GLU A 324 40.18 -16.38 -24.28
N PRO A 325 39.57 -15.62 -23.36
CA PRO A 325 38.11 -15.52 -23.30
C PRO A 325 37.55 -15.02 -24.65
N GLY A 326 36.89 -15.91 -25.39
CA GLY A 326 36.37 -15.65 -26.74
C GLY A 326 37.39 -15.80 -27.89
N GLY A 327 38.57 -16.36 -27.62
CA GLY A 327 39.65 -16.56 -28.60
C GLY A 327 39.56 -17.86 -29.40
N ALA A 328 40.69 -18.35 -29.89
CA ALA A 328 40.79 -19.57 -30.69
C ALA A 328 40.67 -20.84 -29.84
N LEU A 329 39.99 -21.85 -30.38
CA LEU A 329 39.90 -23.19 -29.80
C LEU A 329 41.30 -23.86 -29.83
N VAL A 330 41.76 -24.35 -28.69
CA VAL A 330 43.10 -24.95 -28.51
C VAL A 330 43.00 -26.46 -28.35
N ASP A 331 42.07 -26.93 -27.54
CA ASP A 331 41.91 -28.35 -27.25
C ASP A 331 40.44 -28.75 -27.11
N VAL A 332 40.16 -30.03 -27.39
CA VAL A 332 38.83 -30.62 -27.35
C VAL A 332 38.90 -32.01 -26.76
N GLN A 333 38.16 -32.23 -25.68
CA GLN A 333 38.09 -33.52 -25.00
C GLN A 333 36.64 -33.97 -24.83
N LEU A 334 36.42 -35.27 -24.94
CA LEU A 334 35.11 -35.88 -24.69
C LEU A 334 35.19 -36.68 -23.39
N LEU A 335 34.32 -36.36 -22.44
CA LEU A 335 34.28 -36.94 -21.11
C LEU A 335 32.98 -37.75 -20.93
N ASP A 336 33.07 -38.83 -20.16
CA ASP A 336 31.92 -39.61 -19.68
C ASP A 336 31.23 -38.89 -18.49
N ALA A 337 30.11 -39.44 -18.00
CA ALA A 337 29.40 -38.97 -16.81
C ALA A 337 30.28 -38.93 -15.55
N GLU A 338 31.33 -39.78 -15.49
CA GLU A 338 32.34 -39.80 -14.42
C GLU A 338 33.55 -38.85 -14.68
N GLN A 339 33.46 -37.97 -15.69
CA GLN A 339 34.54 -37.07 -16.12
C GLN A 339 35.81 -37.79 -16.61
N ALA A 340 35.71 -39.06 -16.99
CA ALA A 340 36.82 -39.82 -17.58
C ALA A 340 36.88 -39.58 -19.11
N PRO A 341 38.08 -39.44 -19.71
CA PRO A 341 38.22 -39.23 -21.14
C PRO A 341 37.77 -40.46 -21.94
N VAL A 342 36.87 -40.25 -22.89
CA VAL A 342 36.32 -41.28 -23.79
C VAL A 342 37.09 -41.24 -25.11
N ALA A 343 37.50 -42.42 -25.60
CA ALA A 343 38.18 -42.52 -26.89
C ALA A 343 37.26 -42.07 -28.04
N MET A 344 37.67 -41.00 -28.74
CA MET A 344 36.97 -40.50 -29.92
C MET A 344 37.25 -41.39 -31.13
N SER A 345 36.26 -41.61 -31.99
CA SER A 345 36.46 -42.36 -33.24
C SER A 345 37.47 -41.66 -34.16
N GLU A 346 38.20 -42.42 -34.97
CA GLU A 346 39.28 -41.89 -35.83
C GLU A 346 38.78 -40.80 -36.81
N GLY A 347 37.53 -40.91 -37.27
CA GLY A 347 36.87 -39.89 -38.08
C GLY A 347 36.57 -38.60 -37.33
N LEU A 348 36.12 -38.69 -36.08
CA LEU A 348 35.83 -37.54 -35.22
C LEU A 348 37.12 -36.83 -34.78
N GLN A 349 38.19 -37.57 -34.51
CA GLN A 349 39.50 -36.99 -34.21
C GLN A 349 40.07 -36.15 -35.36
N ARG A 350 39.91 -36.61 -36.60
CA ARG A 350 40.30 -35.85 -37.79
C ARG A 350 39.48 -34.57 -37.92
N TYR A 351 38.18 -34.66 -37.68
CA TYR A 351 37.26 -33.52 -37.72
C TYR A 351 37.55 -32.49 -36.62
N CYS A 352 37.89 -32.93 -35.40
CA CYS A 352 38.26 -32.01 -34.31
C CYS A 352 39.52 -31.21 -34.63
N ARG A 353 40.54 -31.82 -35.26
CA ARG A 353 41.74 -31.08 -35.69
C ARG A 353 41.41 -30.02 -36.75
N GLU A 354 40.53 -30.34 -37.69
CA GLU A 354 40.07 -29.39 -38.71
C GLU A 354 39.22 -28.26 -38.10
N ALA A 355 38.36 -28.58 -37.13
CA ALA A 355 37.53 -27.62 -36.41
C ALA A 355 38.35 -26.68 -35.50
N ILE A 356 39.44 -27.18 -34.89
CA ILE A 356 40.42 -26.36 -34.16
C ILE A 356 41.09 -25.35 -35.11
N HIS A 357 41.52 -25.79 -36.30
CA HIS A 357 42.13 -24.89 -37.29
C HIS A 357 41.17 -23.84 -37.86
N THR A 358 39.88 -24.16 -37.97
CA THR A 358 38.84 -23.27 -38.50
C THR A 358 38.10 -22.48 -37.41
N ASN A 359 38.45 -22.70 -36.14
CA ASN A 359 37.80 -22.15 -34.95
C ASN A 359 36.26 -22.32 -34.92
N HIS A 360 35.76 -23.45 -35.44
CA HIS A 360 34.33 -23.66 -35.64
C HIS A 360 33.70 -24.59 -34.59
N ALA A 361 33.62 -24.11 -33.34
CA ALA A 361 33.10 -24.89 -32.19
C ALA A 361 31.68 -25.46 -32.41
N ALA A 362 30.78 -24.71 -33.06
CA ALA A 362 29.40 -25.16 -33.29
C ALA A 362 29.29 -26.41 -34.19
N ALA A 363 30.14 -26.50 -35.22
CA ALA A 363 30.16 -27.64 -36.12
C ALA A 363 30.70 -28.89 -35.42
N LEU A 364 31.61 -28.71 -34.46
CA LEU A 364 32.12 -29.79 -33.62
C LEU A 364 31.03 -30.37 -32.71
N VAL A 365 30.25 -29.52 -32.04
CA VAL A 365 29.10 -29.96 -31.21
C VAL A 365 28.10 -30.75 -32.04
N GLN A 366 27.79 -30.26 -33.25
CA GLN A 366 26.89 -30.94 -34.17
C GLN A 366 27.45 -32.28 -34.65
N ALA A 367 28.73 -32.35 -35.00
CA ALA A 367 29.38 -33.59 -35.44
C ALA A 367 29.39 -34.65 -34.33
N VAL A 368 29.69 -34.24 -33.09
CA VAL A 368 29.62 -35.12 -31.91
C VAL A 368 28.19 -35.60 -31.70
N TRP A 369 27.20 -34.71 -31.76
CA TRP A 369 25.79 -35.09 -31.63
C TRP A 369 25.34 -36.09 -32.71
N CYS A 370 25.69 -35.86 -33.97
CA CYS A 370 25.34 -36.75 -35.08
C CYS A 370 25.92 -38.16 -34.92
N THR A 371 27.06 -38.34 -34.24
CA THR A 371 27.60 -39.69 -33.96
C THR A 371 26.76 -40.51 -32.99
N TYR A 372 25.84 -39.88 -32.25
CA TYR A 372 24.97 -40.53 -31.27
C TYR A 372 23.51 -40.66 -31.71
N VAL A 373 23.10 -39.91 -32.74
CA VAL A 373 21.73 -39.92 -33.29
C VAL A 373 21.61 -40.78 -34.55
N ALA A 374 22.71 -41.02 -35.27
CA ALA A 374 22.79 -41.95 -36.40
C ALA A 374 22.95 -43.39 -35.93
#